data_AF-A0A2T0PTB8-F1
#
_entry.id   AF-A0A2T0PTB8-F1
#
_cell.length_a   1.000
_cell.length_b   1.000
_cell.length_c   1.000
_cell.angle_alpha   90.00
_cell.angle_beta   90.00
_cell.angle_gamma   90.00
#
_symmetry.space_group_name_H-M   'P 1'
#
loop_
_entity.id
_entity.type
_entity.pdbx_description
1 polymer ?
#
loop_
_entity_poly.entity_id
_entity_poly.type
_entity_poly.pdbx_seq_one_letter_code
_entity_poly.pdbx_strand_id
1 'polypeptide(L)'
;MPLPARTLAAAALAAAAGCGAPAESAAPSPSFSEIEVIVPTATIPAATPTDDDVSPRAFLICEGLRLADGYERMNTATDDAEAQALIWEVVTDALDEDAEPALHAIAVEHMGDADAAAAEMEEWCAENTEGMPGDPW
;
A
#
# COMPACT_ATOMS: atom_id res chain seq x y z
N MET A 1 22.22 22.20 26.43
CA MET A 1 22.37 20.74 26.26
C MET A 1 22.91 20.51 24.85
N PRO A 2 24.07 19.86 24.66
CA PRO A 2 24.73 19.75 23.36
C PRO A 2 24.19 18.58 22.51
N LEU A 3 23.97 18.84 21.21
CA LEU A 3 23.58 17.87 20.17
C LEU A 3 24.82 17.11 19.66
N PRO A 4 24.82 15.77 19.55
CA PRO A 4 25.89 15.05 18.88
C PRO A 4 25.69 14.93 17.36
N ALA A 5 26.63 15.57 16.65
CA ALA A 5 27.38 15.10 15.49
C ALA A 5 26.69 14.24 14.40
N ARG A 6 26.45 14.90 13.26
CA ARG A 6 26.37 14.32 11.92
C ARG A 6 27.58 13.41 11.64
N THR A 7 27.33 12.18 11.20
CA THR A 7 28.34 11.33 10.55
C THR A 7 27.88 11.03 9.14
N LEU A 8 28.47 11.75 8.17
CA LEU A 8 28.44 11.43 6.75
C LEU A 8 29.40 10.26 6.51
N ALA A 9 28.91 9.16 5.97
CA ALA A 9 29.74 8.11 5.38
C ALA A 9 29.43 8.01 3.89
N ALA A 10 30.25 8.70 3.09
CA ALA A 10 30.39 8.45 1.66
C ALA A 10 31.29 7.21 1.48
N ALA A 11 30.80 6.21 0.75
CA ALA A 11 31.61 5.08 0.32
C ALA A 11 31.51 4.92 -1.20
N ALA A 12 32.67 4.64 -1.78
CA ALA A 12 33.04 4.91 -3.16
C ALA A 12 32.54 3.89 -4.19
N LEU A 13 32.51 4.38 -5.43
CA LEU A 13 32.55 3.69 -6.72
C LEU A 13 33.38 2.40 -6.72
N ALA A 14 32.83 1.35 -7.35
CA ALA A 14 33.62 0.37 -8.09
C ALA A 14 32.93 0.04 -9.41
N ALA A 15 33.60 0.39 -10.50
CA ALA A 15 33.24 0.06 -11.87
C ALA A 15 33.64 -1.38 -12.19
N ALA A 16 32.78 -2.11 -12.90
CA ALA A 16 33.16 -3.30 -13.66
C ALA A 16 32.59 -3.18 -15.07
N ALA A 17 33.48 -2.85 -16.01
CA ALA A 17 33.27 -2.97 -17.43
C ALA A 17 33.16 -4.46 -17.79
N GLY A 18 32.05 -4.85 -18.42
CA GLY A 18 31.83 -6.15 -19.01
C GLY A 18 31.15 -6.01 -20.36
N CYS A 19 31.95 -5.85 -21.42
CA CYS A 19 31.50 -5.85 -22.81
C CYS A 19 31.23 -7.31 -23.23
N GLY A 20 30.03 -7.60 -23.71
CA GLY A 20 29.68 -8.92 -24.22
C GLY A 20 28.31 -8.93 -24.88
N ALA A 21 28.24 -8.51 -26.15
CA ALA A 21 27.12 -8.80 -27.03
C ALA A 21 27.33 -10.17 -27.69
N PRO A 22 26.26 -10.97 -27.84
CA PRO A 22 26.13 -11.81 -29.02
C PRO A 22 24.80 -11.59 -29.75
N ALA A 23 24.94 -11.42 -31.06
CA ALA A 23 24.12 -11.94 -32.15
C ALA A 23 22.58 -11.98 -31.98
N GLU A 24 21.96 -11.07 -32.72
CA GLU A 24 20.78 -11.27 -33.57
C GLU A 24 20.39 -12.75 -33.77
N SER A 25 19.20 -13.11 -33.27
CA SER A 25 18.48 -14.29 -33.69
C SER A 25 17.02 -13.87 -33.88
N ALA A 26 16.64 -13.76 -35.15
CA ALA A 26 15.29 -13.45 -35.59
C ALA A 26 14.33 -14.54 -35.08
N ALA A 27 13.51 -14.19 -34.08
CA ALA A 27 12.38 -15.00 -33.70
C ALA A 27 11.26 -14.83 -34.75
N PRO A 28 10.61 -15.92 -35.22
CA PRO A 28 9.47 -15.81 -36.11
C PRO A 28 8.31 -15.10 -35.42
N SER A 29 7.70 -14.15 -36.12
CA SER A 29 6.46 -13.50 -35.72
C SER A 29 5.40 -14.56 -35.38
N PRO A 30 4.73 -14.49 -34.22
CA PRO A 30 3.54 -15.29 -34.01
C PRO A 30 2.46 -14.80 -34.98
N SER A 31 2.03 -15.67 -35.88
CA SER A 31 0.77 -15.49 -36.60
C SER A 31 -0.35 -15.36 -35.57
N PHE A 32 -0.96 -14.18 -35.50
CA PHE A 32 -2.23 -13.99 -34.82
C PHE A 32 -3.30 -14.64 -35.67
N SER A 33 -3.70 -15.87 -35.31
CA SER A 33 -5.00 -16.38 -35.70
C SER A 33 -6.04 -15.54 -34.98
N GLU A 34 -6.95 -14.94 -35.74
CA GLU A 34 -8.13 -14.25 -35.24
C GLU A 34 -8.92 -15.21 -34.35
N ILE A 35 -8.79 -15.05 -33.04
CA ILE A 35 -9.76 -15.58 -32.10
C ILE A 35 -10.91 -14.60 -32.16
N GLU A 36 -11.98 -14.97 -32.86
CA GLU A 36 -13.30 -14.39 -32.65
C GLU A 36 -13.66 -14.62 -31.18
N VAL A 37 -13.30 -13.65 -30.33
CA VAL A 37 -13.80 -13.56 -28.98
C VAL A 37 -15.26 -13.17 -29.13
N ILE A 38 -16.12 -14.18 -29.08
CA ILE A 38 -17.53 -14.01 -28.78
C ILE A 38 -17.55 -13.41 -27.38
N VAL A 39 -17.62 -12.07 -27.29
CA VAL A 39 -17.89 -11.40 -26.03
C VAL A 39 -19.36 -11.70 -25.73
N PRO A 40 -19.70 -12.50 -24.70
CA PRO A 40 -21.05 -12.44 -24.21
C PRO A 40 -21.26 -10.99 -23.76
N THR A 41 -22.18 -10.28 -24.41
CA THR A 41 -22.79 -9.08 -23.84
C THR A 41 -23.50 -9.51 -22.56
N ALA A 42 -22.71 -9.66 -21.50
CA ALA A 42 -23.22 -9.62 -20.15
C ALA A 42 -23.61 -8.16 -19.95
N THR A 43 -24.90 -7.88 -20.04
CA THR A 43 -25.49 -6.72 -19.41
C THR A 43 -25.13 -6.82 -17.93
N ILE A 44 -24.01 -6.21 -17.54
CA ILE A 44 -23.66 -6.06 -16.13
C ILE A 44 -24.80 -5.21 -15.56
N PRO A 45 -25.60 -5.72 -14.59
CA PRO A 45 -26.53 -4.86 -13.90
C PRO A 45 -25.70 -3.73 -13.31
N ALA A 46 -26.05 -2.49 -13.67
CA ALA A 46 -25.48 -1.32 -13.04
C ALA A 46 -25.63 -1.52 -11.53
N ALA A 47 -24.52 -1.76 -10.84
CA ALA A 47 -24.48 -1.73 -9.40
C ALA A 47 -24.96 -0.33 -9.02
N THR A 48 -26.16 -0.28 -8.45
CA THR A 48 -26.65 0.93 -7.79
C THR A 48 -25.62 1.28 -6.72
N PRO A 49 -25.05 2.50 -6.71
CA PRO A 49 -24.19 2.92 -5.62
C PRO A 49 -25.02 2.84 -4.33
N THR A 50 -24.66 1.91 -3.46
CA THR A 50 -25.08 1.91 -2.07
C THR A 50 -24.29 3.04 -1.39
N ASP A 51 -25.01 4.03 -0.88
CA ASP A 51 -24.48 5.30 -0.31
C ASP A 51 -23.69 5.10 1.01
N ASP A 52 -23.25 3.87 1.34
CA ASP A 52 -22.57 3.49 2.59
C ASP A 52 -21.39 2.52 2.37
N ASP A 53 -20.91 2.35 1.13
CA ASP A 53 -19.75 1.47 0.84
C ASP A 53 -18.44 2.24 1.03
N VAL A 54 -17.72 1.94 2.12
CA VAL A 54 -16.31 2.28 2.30
C VAL A 54 -15.55 1.98 1.01
N SER A 55 -14.75 2.92 0.51
CA SER A 55 -14.04 2.68 -0.76
C SER A 55 -13.14 1.44 -0.67
N PRO A 56 -12.93 0.70 -1.77
CA PRO A 56 -12.04 -0.46 -1.77
C PRO A 56 -10.63 -0.14 -1.27
N ARG A 57 -10.17 1.12 -1.45
CA ARG A 57 -8.87 1.59 -0.95
C ARG A 57 -8.91 1.81 0.57
N ALA A 58 -9.98 2.42 1.11
CA ALA A 58 -10.17 2.51 2.57
C ALA A 58 -10.22 1.13 3.24
N PHE A 59 -10.87 0.14 2.61
CA PHE A 59 -10.87 -1.22 3.13
C PHE A 59 -9.44 -1.78 3.28
N LEU A 60 -8.58 -1.61 2.27
CA LEU A 60 -7.20 -2.07 2.31
C LEU A 60 -6.36 -1.32 3.36
N ILE A 61 -6.58 -0.02 3.50
CA ILE A 61 -5.94 0.80 4.54
C ILE A 61 -6.32 0.31 5.94
N CYS A 62 -7.61 0.11 6.20
CA CYS A 62 -8.08 -0.38 7.49
C CYS A 62 -7.60 -1.81 7.79
N GLU A 63 -7.59 -2.71 6.81
CA GLU A 63 -7.02 -4.06 7.00
C GLU A 63 -5.50 -4.03 7.27
N GLY A 64 -4.78 -3.10 6.64
CA GLY A 64 -3.36 -2.89 6.89
C GLY A 64 -3.07 -2.46 8.34
N LEU A 65 -3.85 -1.52 8.89
CA LEU A 65 -3.76 -1.11 10.29
C LEU A 65 -4.08 -2.27 11.24
N ARG A 66 -5.11 -3.05 10.93
CA ARG A 66 -5.48 -4.24 11.73
C ARG A 66 -4.36 -5.28 11.76
N LEU A 67 -3.68 -5.46 10.63
CA LEU A 67 -2.54 -6.35 10.53
C LEU A 67 -1.35 -5.82 11.35
N ALA A 68 -1.08 -4.51 11.30
CA ALA A 68 -0.04 -3.87 12.10
C ALA A 68 -0.27 -4.05 13.61
N ASP A 69 -1.49 -3.78 14.11
CA ASP A 69 -1.87 -4.05 15.52
C ASP A 69 -1.73 -5.56 15.86
N GLY A 70 -2.03 -6.44 14.90
CA GLY A 70 -1.75 -7.87 14.99
C GLY A 70 -0.30 -8.20 15.29
N TYR A 71 0.64 -7.52 14.62
CA TYR A 71 2.08 -7.67 14.84
C TYR A 71 2.53 -7.10 16.20
N GLU A 72 2.05 -5.92 16.57
CA GLU A 72 2.38 -5.32 17.88
C GLU A 72 1.96 -6.21 19.05
N ARG A 73 0.79 -6.86 18.94
CA ARG A 73 0.30 -7.80 19.96
C ARG A 73 1.17 -9.06 20.11
N MET A 74 1.96 -9.43 19.09
CA MET A 74 2.91 -10.55 19.19
C MET A 74 4.18 -10.19 19.99
N ASN A 75 4.50 -8.89 20.08
CA ASN A 75 5.49 -8.31 21.00
C ASN A 75 6.88 -8.96 20.90
N THR A 76 7.39 -9.12 19.69
CA THR A 76 8.79 -9.45 19.42
C THR A 76 9.45 -8.33 18.63
N ALA A 77 10.76 -8.13 18.81
CA ALA A 77 11.48 -7.05 18.11
C ALA A 77 11.43 -7.15 16.57
N THR A 78 11.21 -8.36 16.02
CA THR A 78 11.00 -8.54 14.58
C THR A 78 9.59 -8.11 14.19
N ASP A 79 8.59 -8.47 15.00
CA ASP A 79 7.19 -8.11 14.74
C ASP A 79 6.97 -6.59 14.86
N ASP A 80 7.65 -5.92 15.80
CA ASP A 80 7.59 -4.45 15.93
C ASP A 80 8.10 -3.74 14.66
N ALA A 81 9.13 -4.29 14.02
CA ALA A 81 9.67 -3.73 12.77
C ALA A 81 8.70 -3.93 11.59
N GLU A 82 8.01 -5.07 11.54
CA GLU A 82 6.98 -5.36 10.53
C GLU A 82 5.72 -4.50 10.76
N ALA A 83 5.28 -4.33 12.02
CA ALA A 83 4.19 -3.44 12.38
C ALA A 83 4.48 -2.00 11.91
N GLN A 84 5.68 -1.50 12.23
CA GLN A 84 6.09 -0.17 11.81
C GLN A 84 6.15 -0.04 10.28
N ALA A 85 6.65 -1.05 9.57
CA ALA A 85 6.70 -1.05 8.10
C ALA A 85 5.29 -0.95 7.50
N LEU A 86 4.33 -1.69 8.05
CA LEU A 86 2.93 -1.64 7.63
C LEU A 86 2.29 -0.28 7.91
N ILE A 87 2.55 0.32 9.08
CA ILE A 87 2.08 1.67 9.41
C ILE A 87 2.57 2.68 8.36
N TRP A 88 3.86 2.65 8.01
CA TRP A 88 4.40 3.56 6.98
C TRP A 88 3.81 3.31 5.59
N GLU A 89 3.59 2.05 5.22
CA GLU A 89 2.96 1.67 3.96
C GLU A 89 1.53 2.19 3.88
N VAL A 90 0.73 1.94 4.90
CA VAL A 90 -0.68 2.35 4.95
C VAL A 90 -0.84 3.87 4.94
N VAL A 91 -0.05 4.58 5.73
CA VAL A 91 -0.10 6.05 5.74
C VAL A 91 0.35 6.63 4.40
N THR A 92 1.30 5.99 3.72
CA THR A 92 1.70 6.40 2.36
C THR A 92 0.59 6.12 1.34
N ASP A 93 -0.07 4.96 1.43
CA ASP A 93 -1.22 4.61 0.60
C ASP A 93 -2.39 5.57 0.80
N ALA A 94 -2.60 6.07 2.01
CA ALA A 94 -3.62 7.08 2.31
C ALA A 94 -3.29 8.45 1.67
N LEU A 95 -2.03 8.74 1.34
CA LEU A 95 -1.63 9.98 0.63
C LEU A 95 -1.90 9.93 -0.88
N ASP A 96 -2.29 8.78 -1.44
CA ASP A 96 -2.65 8.71 -2.86
C ASP A 96 -3.94 9.51 -3.17
N GLU A 97 -4.04 10.00 -4.41
CA GLU A 97 -5.20 10.80 -4.86
C GLU A 97 -6.50 9.98 -4.98
N ASP A 98 -6.40 8.65 -5.00
CA ASP A 98 -7.53 7.72 -5.06
C ASP A 98 -7.89 7.11 -3.69
N ALA A 99 -7.19 7.52 -2.63
CA ALA A 99 -7.54 7.14 -1.27
C ALA A 99 -8.86 7.77 -0.81
N GLU A 100 -9.45 7.20 0.23
CA GLU A 100 -10.64 7.74 0.86
C GLU A 100 -10.37 9.17 1.37
N PRO A 101 -11.21 10.17 1.04
CA PRO A 101 -10.91 11.57 1.36
C PRO A 101 -10.67 11.84 2.84
N ALA A 102 -11.35 11.11 3.73
CA ALA A 102 -11.18 11.24 5.18
C ALA A 102 -9.79 10.73 5.62
N LEU A 103 -9.39 9.54 5.17
CA LEU A 103 -8.07 8.96 5.45
C LEU A 103 -6.95 9.81 4.82
N HIS A 104 -7.16 10.31 3.61
CA HIS A 104 -6.21 11.22 2.97
C HIS A 104 -6.01 12.51 3.76
N ALA A 105 -7.08 13.10 4.29
CA ALA A 105 -6.98 14.29 5.13
C ALA A 105 -6.14 14.03 6.39
N ILE A 106 -6.35 12.89 7.06
CA ILE A 106 -5.58 12.47 8.24
C ILE A 106 -4.10 12.28 7.87
N ALA A 107 -3.82 11.59 6.76
CA ALA A 107 -2.45 11.36 6.29
C ALA A 107 -1.69 12.67 5.99
N VAL A 108 -2.39 13.65 5.41
CA VAL A 108 -1.83 14.97 5.09
C VAL A 108 -1.60 15.79 6.37
N GLU A 109 -2.52 15.73 7.34
CA GLU A 109 -2.40 16.44 8.62
C GLU A 109 -1.16 15.98 9.41
N HIS A 110 -0.92 14.67 9.45
CA HIS A 110 0.20 14.06 10.17
C HIS A 110 1.39 13.73 9.25
N MET A 111 1.55 14.43 8.14
CA MET A 111 2.61 14.15 7.18
C MET A 111 4.01 14.19 7.83
N GLY A 112 4.66 13.02 7.87
CA GLY A 112 5.98 12.83 8.51
C GLY A 112 5.92 12.23 9.92
N ASP A 113 4.73 11.97 10.45
CA ASP A 113 4.47 11.24 11.70
C ASP A 113 3.45 10.13 11.41
N ALA A 114 3.94 8.98 10.92
CA ALA A 114 3.07 7.88 10.52
C ALA A 114 2.34 7.24 11.71
N ASP A 115 2.92 7.29 12.91
CA ASP A 115 2.29 6.72 14.11
C ASP A 115 1.10 7.58 14.56
N ALA A 116 1.25 8.92 14.52
CA ALA A 116 0.13 9.83 14.79
C ALA A 116 -0.98 9.71 13.72
N ALA A 117 -0.59 9.58 12.45
CA ALA A 117 -1.54 9.35 11.35
C ALA A 117 -2.31 8.05 11.54
N ALA A 118 -1.61 6.94 11.83
CA ALA A 118 -2.21 5.63 12.02
C ALA A 118 -3.22 5.62 13.17
N ALA A 119 -2.88 6.22 14.32
CA ALA A 119 -3.80 6.28 15.46
C ALA A 119 -5.14 6.96 15.13
N GLU A 120 -5.12 8.07 14.38
CA GLU A 120 -6.36 8.77 13.97
C GLU A 120 -7.10 8.02 12.84
N MET A 121 -6.36 7.36 11.94
CA MET A 121 -6.96 6.49 10.92
C MET A 121 -7.63 5.25 11.54
N GLU A 122 -7.08 4.70 12.62
CA GLU A 122 -7.68 3.58 13.37
C GLU A 122 -9.02 3.98 13.97
N GLU A 123 -9.12 5.17 14.57
CA GLU A 123 -10.39 5.70 15.08
C GLU A 123 -11.42 5.82 13.95
N TRP A 124 -11.02 6.36 12.80
CA TRP A 124 -11.87 6.44 11.62
C TRP A 124 -12.29 5.05 11.13
N CYS A 125 -11.34 4.10 11.04
CA CYS A 125 -11.61 2.75 10.61
C CYS A 125 -12.56 2.04 11.57
N ALA A 126 -12.42 2.19 12.88
CA ALA A 126 -13.32 1.59 13.86
C ALA A 126 -14.77 2.08 13.69
N GLU A 127 -14.97 3.37 13.42
CA GLU A 127 -16.31 3.95 13.22
C GLU A 127 -16.94 3.59 11.87
N ASN A 128 -16.13 3.36 10.83
CA ASN A 128 -16.60 3.21 9.46
C ASN A 128 -16.53 1.76 8.95
N THR A 129 -15.86 0.86 9.69
CA THR A 129 -15.73 -0.57 9.33
C THR A 129 -16.38 -1.52 10.33
N GLU A 130 -17.11 -1.00 11.31
CA GLU A 130 -17.76 -1.78 12.36
C GLU A 130 -18.68 -2.87 11.75
N GLY A 131 -18.38 -4.14 12.04
CA GLY A 131 -19.12 -5.29 11.50
C GLY A 131 -18.46 -5.98 10.30
N MET A 132 -17.26 -5.57 9.90
CA MET A 132 -16.42 -6.34 8.99
C MET A 132 -15.91 -7.64 9.64
N PRO A 133 -15.65 -8.70 8.84
CA PRO A 133 -15.16 -9.96 9.37
C PRO A 133 -13.74 -9.80 9.95
N GLY A 134 -13.63 -9.69 11.29
CA GLY A 134 -12.35 -9.54 11.99
C GLY A 134 -12.38 -8.82 13.35
N ASP A 135 -13.52 -8.29 13.80
CA ASP A 135 -13.59 -7.45 15.02
C ASP A 135 -13.41 -8.16 16.36
N PRO A 136 -12.69 -7.56 17.35
CA PRO A 136 -12.73 -6.12 17.65
C PRO A 136 -11.41 -5.37 17.38
N TRP A 137 -11.54 -4.14 16.88
CA TRP A 137 -10.61 -3.03 17.13
C TRP A 137 -10.48 -2.78 18.64
#